data_AF-A0A9P6XH96-F1
#
_entry.id   AF-A0A9P6XH96-F1
#
_cell.length_a   1.000
_cell.length_b   1.000
_cell.length_c   1.000
_cell.angle_alpha   90.00
_cell.angle_beta   90.00
_cell.angle_gamma   90.00
#
_symmetry.space_group_name_H-M   'P 1'
#
loop_
_entity.id
_entity.type
_entity.pdbx_description
1 polymer ?
#
loop_
_entity_poly.entity_id
_entity_poly.type
_entity_poly.pdbx_seq_one_letter_code
_entity_poly.pdbx_strand_id
1 'polypeptide(L)'
;MHPNSHLHQYLQPSSLANAAAAVNPLTASLPNNALSQHFPTMRSANGATNDPFVYAQMMNNPSQTMPMNYMQQQEAAAAAAAAAAAAVAAQQQQHKLAQLDEEKIYSLVLELLNPSTREQALLDLSKKREQFEDLALVLWYSYGVIPVLLQEIITVYPLLNPPTLSGGASNRVCNALALLQCVANHNETRSLFLQAHIPLYLYPFLNTTTKSRAFEYLRLTSLGVIGALVKNDNPEVISFLLSTEIIPLCLRIMESGSELSKTVAIFVVQKILLDETGLYYICQTYERFYAVATVLHNMVNQLVETQAMRLLKHVIRCYLRLSENPRAREALRQCLPEPLRDSTFHQALKDDIATKRCLAQLLLNLSDGIN
;
A
#
# COMPACT_ATOMS: atom_id res chain seq x y z
N MET A 1 19.22 -3.50 -55.90
CA MET A 1 18.02 -2.74 -56.30
C MET A 1 16.83 -3.69 -56.23
N HIS A 2 15.73 -3.22 -55.61
CA HIS A 2 14.41 -3.87 -55.51
C HIS A 2 14.28 -5.24 -54.79
N PRO A 3 13.08 -5.56 -54.24
CA PRO A 3 12.97 -6.36 -53.00
C PRO A 3 11.98 -7.54 -53.04
N ASN A 4 12.09 -8.44 -52.07
CA ASN A 4 10.98 -9.33 -51.65
C ASN A 4 10.24 -8.63 -50.49
N SER A 5 8.94 -8.35 -50.53
CA SER A 5 7.75 -9.21 -50.76
C SER A 5 7.47 -10.18 -49.60
N HIS A 6 6.23 -10.12 -49.08
CA HIS A 6 5.62 -10.87 -47.95
C HIS A 6 5.44 -10.13 -46.61
N LEU A 7 4.77 -8.97 -46.64
CA LEU A 7 4.27 -8.28 -45.44
C LEU A 7 2.83 -7.74 -45.62
N HIS A 8 1.97 -8.56 -46.23
CA HIS A 8 0.61 -8.19 -46.65
C HIS A 8 -0.43 -9.27 -46.27
N GLN A 9 -0.57 -9.61 -44.98
CA GLN A 9 -1.57 -10.61 -44.55
C GLN A 9 -2.22 -10.44 -43.15
N TYR A 10 -2.22 -9.23 -42.57
CA TYR A 10 -2.95 -8.98 -41.30
C TYR A 10 -3.71 -7.65 -41.26
N LEU A 11 -4.43 -7.32 -42.33
CA LEU A 11 -5.47 -6.28 -42.33
C LEU A 11 -6.71 -6.77 -43.08
N GLN A 12 -7.67 -7.34 -42.34
CA GLN A 12 -9.08 -7.38 -42.74
C GLN A 12 -9.97 -7.02 -41.53
N PRO A 13 -10.99 -6.15 -41.73
CA PRO A 13 -11.94 -5.78 -40.67
C PRO A 13 -13.19 -6.67 -40.71
N SER A 14 -13.74 -6.98 -39.53
CA SER A 14 -15.03 -7.65 -39.33
C SER A 14 -15.83 -6.85 -38.29
N SER A 15 -16.82 -6.04 -38.68
CA SER A 15 -18.17 -6.41 -39.16
C SER A 15 -19.21 -6.54 -38.03
N LEU A 16 -19.65 -5.41 -37.48
CA LEU A 16 -20.85 -5.31 -36.62
C LEU A 16 -21.51 -3.93 -36.77
N ALA A 17 -21.94 -3.64 -37.99
CA ALA A 17 -22.75 -2.46 -38.32
C ALA A 17 -23.91 -2.89 -39.24
N ASN A 18 -25.03 -3.31 -38.64
CA ASN A 18 -26.38 -3.31 -39.23
C ASN A 18 -27.41 -3.88 -38.24
N ALA A 19 -28.00 -3.01 -37.41
CA ALA A 19 -29.24 -3.26 -36.70
C ALA A 19 -29.83 -1.93 -36.16
N ALA A 20 -30.23 -1.04 -37.07
CA ALA A 20 -30.94 0.19 -36.72
C ALA A 20 -32.22 0.33 -37.56
N ALA A 21 -33.37 0.02 -36.97
CA ALA A 21 -34.69 0.62 -37.26
C ALA A 21 -35.81 -0.09 -36.46
N ALA A 22 -36.84 0.69 -36.10
CA ALA A 22 -38.16 0.25 -35.61
C ALA A 22 -38.18 -0.35 -34.17
N VAL A 23 -39.12 -0.05 -33.25
CA VAL A 23 -40.35 0.77 -33.29
C VAL A 23 -40.48 1.55 -31.96
N ASN A 24 -41.08 2.74 -32.00
CA ASN A 24 -41.52 3.49 -30.81
C ASN A 24 -43.05 3.68 -30.88
N PRO A 25 -43.81 3.39 -29.80
CA PRO A 25 -45.07 4.10 -29.58
C PRO A 25 -45.28 4.59 -28.13
N LEU A 26 -45.91 5.76 -28.03
CA LEU A 26 -46.30 6.45 -26.79
C LEU A 26 -47.69 6.01 -26.28
N THR A 27 -48.05 6.51 -25.08
CA THR A 27 -49.38 6.52 -24.43
C THR A 27 -49.79 5.18 -23.77
N ALA A 28 -50.48 5.10 -22.62
CA ALA A 28 -51.02 6.10 -21.67
C ALA A 28 -50.93 5.52 -20.21
N SER A 29 -51.48 6.06 -19.11
CA SER A 29 -52.34 7.24 -18.82
C SER A 29 -52.19 7.66 -17.33
N LEU A 30 -52.59 8.89 -16.99
CA LEU A 30 -52.94 9.30 -15.61
C LEU A 30 -54.32 8.71 -15.20
N PRO A 31 -54.68 8.72 -13.90
CA PRO A 31 -55.62 9.78 -13.49
C PRO A 31 -55.28 10.47 -12.15
N ASN A 32 -56.00 11.55 -11.89
CA ASN A 32 -55.88 12.44 -10.74
C ASN A 32 -57.19 12.41 -9.92
N ASN A 33 -57.21 13.08 -8.75
CA ASN A 33 -58.37 13.43 -7.91
C ASN A 33 -59.03 12.37 -6.98
N ALA A 34 -58.77 12.58 -5.67
CA ALA A 34 -59.73 13.13 -4.69
C ALA A 34 -60.78 12.26 -3.95
N LEU A 35 -60.99 12.68 -2.69
CA LEU A 35 -62.19 12.54 -1.84
C LEU A 35 -62.54 11.18 -1.18
N SER A 36 -62.03 11.07 0.06
CA SER A 36 -62.86 10.95 1.29
C SER A 36 -63.32 9.58 1.83
N GLN A 37 -63.41 9.54 3.17
CA GLN A 37 -64.15 8.62 4.04
C GLN A 37 -63.60 7.18 4.25
N HIS A 38 -62.97 6.95 5.42
CA HIS A 38 -63.49 6.01 6.44
C HIS A 38 -62.71 6.04 7.78
N PHE A 39 -63.34 6.61 8.81
CA PHE A 39 -63.35 6.07 10.19
C PHE A 39 -64.65 5.22 10.33
N PRO A 40 -64.99 4.53 11.45
CA PRO A 40 -64.39 4.48 12.80
C PRO A 40 -63.95 3.04 13.23
N THR A 41 -63.28 2.77 14.36
CA THR A 41 -63.82 2.70 15.76
C THR A 41 -62.66 2.50 16.77
N MET A 42 -62.49 3.37 17.78
CA MET A 42 -62.99 3.31 19.18
C MET A 42 -62.06 2.70 20.25
N ARG A 43 -61.63 3.58 21.17
CA ARG A 43 -61.29 3.45 22.62
C ARG A 43 -59.84 3.85 22.94
N SER A 44 -59.59 5.10 23.36
CA SER A 44 -59.84 5.71 24.70
C SER A 44 -58.70 5.38 25.68
N ALA A 45 -58.09 6.32 26.42
CA ALA A 45 -58.56 7.65 26.81
C ALA A 45 -57.45 8.72 26.84
N ASN A 46 -57.84 9.97 26.54
CA ASN A 46 -57.51 11.15 27.34
C ASN A 46 -58.32 12.34 26.81
N GLY A 47 -59.30 12.79 27.59
CA GLY A 47 -60.19 13.88 27.21
C GLY A 47 -59.65 15.24 27.66
N ALA A 48 -59.63 16.20 26.76
CA ALA A 48 -59.55 17.63 27.07
C ALA A 48 -60.57 18.35 26.17
N THR A 49 -61.75 18.66 26.73
CA THR A 49 -62.78 19.42 26.05
C THR A 49 -62.47 20.91 26.14
N ASN A 50 -62.46 21.61 24.99
CA ASN A 50 -62.48 23.07 24.96
C ASN A 50 -63.89 23.56 25.27
N ASP A 51 -64.18 23.83 26.55
CA ASP A 51 -65.40 24.52 26.99
C ASP A 51 -65.08 25.99 27.38
N PRO A 52 -65.72 27.01 26.78
CA PRO A 52 -65.38 28.43 27.01
C PRO A 52 -65.73 29.00 28.40
N PHE A 53 -66.17 28.20 29.38
CA PHE A 53 -66.76 28.67 30.64
C PHE A 53 -66.02 28.29 31.93
N VAL A 54 -64.84 27.67 31.86
CA VAL A 54 -64.09 27.20 33.05
C VAL A 54 -63.10 28.24 33.63
N TYR A 55 -63.03 29.45 33.08
CA TYR A 55 -62.13 30.51 33.57
C TYR A 55 -62.56 31.20 34.88
N ALA A 56 -63.72 30.85 35.44
CA ALA A 56 -64.34 31.59 36.55
C ALA A 56 -64.12 30.99 37.96
N GLN A 57 -63.41 29.85 38.12
CA GLN A 57 -63.48 29.08 39.38
C GLN A 57 -62.18 28.43 39.87
N MET A 58 -61.02 29.06 39.63
CA MET A 58 -59.72 28.63 40.20
C MET A 58 -58.93 29.73 40.95
N MET A 59 -59.58 30.84 41.30
CA MET A 59 -59.05 31.84 42.25
C MET A 59 -59.32 31.44 43.72
N ASN A 60 -59.00 30.19 44.12
CA ASN A 60 -58.85 29.78 45.54
C ASN A 60 -58.42 28.30 45.71
N ASN A 61 -57.12 27.99 45.58
CA ASN A 61 -56.40 27.02 46.44
C ASN A 61 -54.93 26.84 46.02
N PRO A 62 -53.94 27.17 46.87
CA PRO A 62 -52.53 26.93 46.58
C PRO A 62 -52.03 25.62 47.19
N SER A 63 -52.39 24.46 46.61
CA SER A 63 -51.76 23.16 46.94
C SER A 63 -52.19 22.00 46.02
N GLN A 64 -51.71 22.01 44.78
CA GLN A 64 -51.56 20.77 43.99
C GLN A 64 -50.17 20.72 43.36
N THR A 65 -49.34 19.82 43.86
CA THR A 65 -47.97 19.60 43.38
C THR A 65 -47.98 18.84 42.06
N MET A 66 -47.53 19.49 40.99
CA MET A 66 -47.18 18.82 39.73
C MET A 66 -46.09 17.76 40.01
N PRO A 67 -46.13 16.55 39.42
CA PRO A 67 -45.15 15.53 39.72
C PRO A 67 -43.78 15.90 39.14
N MET A 68 -42.80 16.11 40.02
CA MET A 68 -41.40 16.47 39.69
C MET A 68 -40.76 15.63 38.57
N ASN A 69 -41.15 14.36 38.43
CA ASN A 69 -40.66 13.46 37.37
C ASN A 69 -40.92 13.99 35.95
N TYR A 70 -42.05 14.67 35.68
CA TYR A 70 -42.36 15.11 34.32
C TYR A 70 -41.44 16.23 33.83
N MET A 71 -41.11 17.20 34.70
CA MET A 71 -40.19 18.29 34.35
C MET A 71 -38.77 17.76 34.15
N GLN A 72 -38.28 16.93 35.07
CA GLN A 72 -36.94 16.38 35.03
C GLN A 72 -36.73 15.43 33.83
N GLN A 73 -37.76 14.68 33.44
CA GLN A 73 -37.72 13.82 32.25
C GLN A 73 -37.80 14.63 30.95
N GLN A 74 -38.46 15.79 30.95
CA GLN A 74 -38.52 16.69 29.79
C GLN A 74 -37.21 17.47 29.60
N GLU A 75 -36.54 17.92 30.67
CA GLU A 75 -35.18 18.46 30.60
C GLU A 75 -34.16 17.42 30.12
N ALA A 76 -34.23 16.18 30.63
CA ALA A 76 -33.37 15.09 30.16
C ALA A 76 -33.56 14.79 28.67
N ALA A 77 -34.81 14.79 28.18
CA ALA A 77 -35.12 14.63 26.77
C ALA A 77 -34.61 15.81 25.91
N ALA A 78 -34.73 17.04 26.39
CA ALA A 78 -34.20 18.23 25.71
C ALA A 78 -32.67 18.22 25.64
N ALA A 79 -31.99 17.83 26.72
CA ALA A 79 -30.54 17.69 26.76
C ALA A 79 -30.05 16.57 25.81
N ALA A 80 -30.75 15.43 25.77
CA ALA A 80 -30.44 14.35 24.82
C ALA A 80 -30.64 14.78 23.35
N ALA A 81 -31.72 15.53 23.05
CA ALA A 81 -31.95 16.08 21.72
C ALA A 81 -30.88 17.11 21.31
N ALA A 82 -30.44 17.98 22.23
CA ALA A 82 -29.36 18.93 21.98
C ALA A 82 -28.02 18.22 21.74
N ALA A 83 -27.69 17.17 22.51
CA ALA A 83 -26.50 16.36 22.31
C ALA A 83 -26.53 15.62 20.96
N ALA A 84 -27.68 15.06 20.56
CA ALA A 84 -27.86 14.43 19.25
C ALA A 84 -27.69 15.44 18.10
N ALA A 85 -28.27 16.64 18.21
CA ALA A 85 -28.11 17.70 17.21
C ALA A 85 -26.64 18.15 17.10
N ALA A 86 -25.93 18.28 18.22
CA ALA A 86 -24.49 18.60 18.23
C ALA A 86 -23.64 17.49 17.59
N ALA A 87 -23.97 16.22 17.82
CA ALA A 87 -23.29 15.09 17.20
C ALA A 87 -23.50 15.05 15.66
N VAL A 88 -24.72 15.32 15.19
CA VAL A 88 -25.01 15.41 13.75
C VAL A 88 -24.29 16.60 13.10
N ALA A 89 -24.25 17.75 13.77
CA ALA A 89 -23.50 18.92 13.29
C ALA A 89 -21.98 18.64 13.22
N ALA A 90 -21.42 17.95 14.21
CA ALA A 90 -20.01 17.53 14.21
C ALA A 90 -19.71 16.55 13.07
N GLN A 91 -20.57 15.55 12.82
CA GLN A 91 -20.42 14.64 11.67
C GLN A 91 -20.50 15.37 10.33
N GLN A 92 -21.45 16.30 10.16
CA GLN A 92 -21.56 17.10 8.92
C GLN A 92 -20.33 17.97 8.69
N GLN A 93 -19.79 18.58 9.75
CA GLN A 93 -18.57 19.41 9.64
C GLN A 93 -17.34 18.55 9.32
N GLN A 94 -17.23 17.35 9.89
CA GLN A 94 -16.14 16.41 9.58
C GLN A 94 -16.25 15.88 8.13
N HIS A 95 -17.46 15.58 7.65
CA HIS A 95 -17.68 15.17 6.25
C HIS A 95 -17.32 16.29 5.26
N LYS A 96 -17.65 17.55 5.58
CA LYS A 96 -17.29 18.71 4.77
C LYS A 96 -15.78 18.96 4.73
N LEU A 97 -15.08 18.72 5.83
CA LEU A 97 -13.61 18.80 5.88
C LEU A 97 -12.96 17.73 5.01
N ALA A 98 -13.46 16.48 5.04
CA ALA A 98 -12.98 15.40 4.18
C ALA A 98 -13.15 15.73 2.68
N GLN A 99 -14.31 16.24 2.27
CA GLN A 99 -14.56 16.66 0.88
C GLN A 99 -13.60 17.78 0.43
N LEU A 100 -13.32 18.77 1.29
CA LEU A 100 -12.38 19.84 0.99
C LEU A 100 -10.93 19.34 0.88
N ASP A 101 -10.56 18.23 1.53
CA ASP A 101 -9.24 17.63 1.36
C ASP A 101 -9.16 16.74 0.11
N GLU A 102 -10.26 16.08 -0.28
CA GLU A 102 -10.41 15.35 -1.53
C GLU A 102 -10.28 16.28 -2.76
N GLU A 103 -10.99 17.41 -2.77
CA GLU A 103 -10.87 18.44 -3.82
C GLU A 103 -9.42 18.94 -4.00
N LYS A 104 -8.68 19.10 -2.89
CA LYS A 104 -7.25 19.47 -2.93
C LYS A 104 -6.38 18.36 -3.52
N ILE A 105 -6.70 17.08 -3.30
CA ILE A 105 -5.98 15.98 -3.96
C ILE A 105 -6.20 16.05 -5.47
N TYR A 106 -7.43 16.26 -5.94
CA TYR A 106 -7.71 16.39 -7.37
C TYR A 106 -7.02 17.61 -8.01
N SER A 107 -6.98 18.76 -7.33
CA SER A 107 -6.19 19.93 -7.80
C SER A 107 -4.71 19.58 -7.95
N LEU A 108 -4.10 19.00 -6.92
CA LEU A 108 -2.68 18.60 -6.95
C LEU A 108 -2.39 17.57 -8.05
N VAL A 109 -3.32 16.65 -8.34
CA VAL A 109 -3.19 15.67 -9.43
C VAL A 109 -3.23 16.34 -10.81
N LEU A 110 -4.07 17.37 -11.00
CA LEU A 110 -4.04 18.19 -12.21
C LEU A 110 -2.74 19.01 -12.32
N GLU A 111 -2.23 19.54 -11.20
CA GLU A 111 -0.99 20.29 -11.13
C GLU A 111 0.27 19.44 -11.45
N LEU A 112 0.23 18.11 -11.31
CA LEU A 112 1.29 17.22 -11.80
C LEU A 112 1.48 17.30 -13.32
N LEU A 113 0.39 17.46 -14.07
CA LEU A 113 0.43 17.45 -15.54
C LEU A 113 1.16 18.69 -16.09
N ASN A 114 1.07 19.84 -15.41
CA ASN A 114 1.76 21.07 -15.78
C ASN A 114 3.22 21.07 -15.26
N PRO A 115 4.24 21.12 -16.15
CA PRO A 115 5.65 21.09 -15.75
C PRO A 115 6.08 22.17 -14.75
N SER A 116 5.39 23.32 -14.73
CA SER A 116 5.74 24.47 -13.87
C SER A 116 5.31 24.28 -12.41
N THR A 117 4.23 23.51 -12.16
CA THR A 117 3.67 23.24 -10.83
C THR A 117 4.04 21.86 -10.30
N ARG A 118 4.40 20.93 -11.21
CA ARG A 118 4.65 19.51 -10.92
C ARG A 118 5.57 19.25 -9.74
N GLU A 119 6.67 19.99 -9.58
CA GLU A 119 7.63 19.73 -8.50
C GLU A 119 7.02 19.93 -7.11
N GLN A 120 6.19 20.97 -6.95
CA GLN A 120 5.46 21.23 -5.73
C GLN A 120 4.33 20.21 -5.52
N ALA A 121 3.58 19.91 -6.58
CA ALA A 121 2.51 18.90 -6.53
C ALA A 121 3.02 17.51 -6.14
N LEU A 122 4.18 17.08 -6.67
CA LEU A 122 4.86 15.85 -6.27
C LEU A 122 5.18 15.84 -4.77
N LEU A 123 5.72 16.95 -4.25
CA LEU A 123 6.10 17.09 -2.84
C LEU A 123 4.89 17.07 -1.90
N ASP A 124 3.77 17.66 -2.29
CA ASP A 124 2.60 17.75 -1.41
C ASP A 124 1.71 16.50 -1.50
N LEU A 125 1.63 15.83 -2.65
CA LEU A 125 1.03 14.50 -2.76
C LEU A 125 1.86 13.44 -2.02
N SER A 126 3.20 13.49 -2.10
CA SER A 126 4.05 12.47 -1.44
C SER A 126 3.95 12.49 0.09
N LYS A 127 3.61 13.66 0.68
CA LYS A 127 3.30 13.82 2.11
C LYS A 127 1.90 13.29 2.48
N LYS A 128 0.91 13.51 1.61
CA LYS A 128 -0.50 13.09 1.84
C LYS A 128 -0.76 11.61 1.54
N ARG A 129 0.22 10.90 0.98
CA ARG A 129 0.09 9.51 0.49
C ARG A 129 -0.38 8.46 1.50
N GLU A 130 -0.27 8.75 2.80
CA GLU A 130 -0.69 7.89 3.92
C GLU A 130 -2.01 8.35 4.56
N GLN A 131 -2.54 9.50 4.15
CA GLN A 131 -3.77 10.12 4.68
C GLN A 131 -4.99 9.88 3.79
N PHE A 132 -4.77 9.57 2.50
CA PHE A 132 -5.83 9.35 1.52
C PHE A 132 -5.67 7.94 0.92
N GLU A 133 -6.53 7.01 1.36
CA GLU A 133 -6.46 5.59 1.04
C GLU A 133 -6.57 5.33 -0.47
N ASP A 134 -7.52 6.01 -1.13
CA ASP A 134 -7.79 5.90 -2.57
C ASP A 134 -6.77 6.63 -3.46
N LEU A 135 -5.70 7.23 -2.91
CA LEU A 135 -4.73 7.98 -3.72
C LEU A 135 -4.15 7.14 -4.86
N ALA A 136 -3.92 5.85 -4.62
CA ALA A 136 -3.41 4.93 -5.62
C ALA A 136 -4.37 4.76 -6.82
N LEU A 137 -5.68 4.72 -6.57
CA LEU A 137 -6.71 4.64 -7.61
C LEU A 137 -6.73 5.95 -8.41
N VAL A 138 -6.77 7.09 -7.72
CA VAL A 138 -6.75 8.42 -8.36
C VAL A 138 -5.51 8.60 -9.24
N LEU A 139 -4.32 8.27 -8.74
CA LEU A 139 -3.06 8.36 -9.49
C LEU A 139 -3.02 7.42 -10.72
N TRP A 140 -3.65 6.24 -10.64
CA TRP A 140 -3.64 5.27 -11.73
C TRP A 140 -4.64 5.62 -12.84
N TYR A 141 -5.87 5.96 -12.47
CA TYR A 141 -6.95 6.20 -13.42
C TYR A 141 -7.03 7.64 -13.94
N SER A 142 -6.35 8.59 -13.30
CA SER A 142 -6.23 9.96 -13.82
C SER A 142 -5.37 10.00 -15.09
N TYR A 143 -5.91 10.63 -16.14
CA TYR A 143 -5.25 10.73 -17.44
C TYR A 143 -3.86 11.38 -17.35
N GLY A 144 -2.85 10.71 -17.94
CA GLY A 144 -1.49 11.23 -18.07
C GLY A 144 -0.61 11.15 -16.81
N VAL A 145 -1.15 10.81 -15.64
CA VAL A 145 -0.40 10.84 -14.37
C VAL A 145 0.72 9.81 -14.32
N ILE A 146 0.43 8.52 -14.58
CA ILE A 146 1.48 7.47 -14.60
C ILE A 146 2.59 7.79 -15.62
N PRO A 147 2.30 8.18 -16.88
CA PRO A 147 3.32 8.69 -17.81
C PRO A 147 4.16 9.85 -17.29
N VAL A 148 3.57 10.81 -16.55
CA VAL A 148 4.30 11.91 -15.91
C VAL A 148 5.23 11.39 -14.81
N LEU A 149 4.79 10.47 -13.95
CA LEU A 149 5.65 9.86 -12.93
C LEU A 149 6.82 9.07 -13.56
N LEU A 150 6.59 8.39 -14.68
CA LEU A 150 7.65 7.75 -15.47
C LEU A 150 8.59 8.78 -16.13
N GLN A 151 8.07 9.92 -16.59
CA GLN A 151 8.91 11.00 -17.12
C GLN A 151 9.90 11.51 -16.08
N GLU A 152 9.47 11.68 -14.82
CA GLU A 152 10.33 12.11 -13.70
C GLU A 152 11.41 11.08 -13.33
N ILE A 153 11.22 9.79 -13.67
CA ILE A 153 12.27 8.76 -13.57
C ILE A 153 13.26 8.88 -14.73
N ILE A 154 12.76 8.97 -15.97
CA ILE A 154 13.58 8.93 -17.18
C ILE A 154 14.48 10.17 -17.29
N THR A 155 14.03 11.35 -16.85
CA THR A 155 14.84 12.59 -16.82
C THR A 155 16.07 12.48 -15.92
N VAL A 156 16.10 11.53 -14.98
CA VAL A 156 17.23 11.30 -14.08
C VAL A 156 18.28 10.36 -14.68
N TYR A 157 17.94 9.54 -15.68
CA TYR A 157 18.88 8.58 -16.29
C TYR A 157 20.21 9.19 -16.77
N PRO A 158 20.24 10.36 -17.45
CA PRO A 158 21.50 11.01 -17.86
C PRO A 158 22.39 11.44 -16.69
N LEU A 159 21.83 11.57 -15.48
CA LEU A 159 22.54 12.00 -14.26
C LEU A 159 23.13 10.83 -13.46
N LEU A 160 22.88 9.58 -13.90
CA LEU A 160 23.39 8.37 -13.25
C LEU A 160 24.82 8.04 -13.68
N ASN A 161 25.16 8.30 -14.94
CA ASN A 161 26.47 8.04 -15.53
C ASN A 161 26.80 9.09 -16.61
N PRO A 162 27.73 10.04 -16.35
CA PRO A 162 28.48 10.22 -15.11
C PRO A 162 27.58 10.56 -13.91
N PRO A 163 28.00 10.27 -12.67
CA PRO A 163 27.13 10.38 -11.49
C PRO A 163 26.99 11.84 -10.99
N THR A 164 26.26 12.67 -11.73
CA THR A 164 26.07 14.11 -11.48
C THR A 164 24.75 14.47 -10.78
N LEU A 165 24.03 13.48 -10.24
CA LEU A 165 22.75 13.68 -9.55
C LEU A 165 22.86 14.61 -8.33
N SER A 166 22.14 15.74 -8.39
CA SER A 166 22.06 16.70 -7.28
C SER A 166 21.05 16.26 -6.20
N GLY A 167 21.17 16.82 -4.99
CA GLY A 167 20.23 16.57 -3.91
C GLY A 167 18.79 17.01 -4.22
N GLY A 168 18.61 18.13 -4.92
CA GLY A 168 17.29 18.61 -5.35
C GLY A 168 16.63 17.67 -6.37
N ALA A 169 17.37 17.28 -7.41
CA ALA A 169 16.88 16.33 -8.42
C ALA A 169 16.55 14.96 -7.80
N SER A 170 17.40 14.46 -6.88
CA SER A 170 17.13 13.25 -6.10
C SER A 170 15.84 13.35 -5.28
N ASN A 171 15.63 14.44 -4.54
CA ASN A 171 14.41 14.63 -3.75
C ASN A 171 13.16 14.66 -4.64
N ARG A 172 13.22 15.35 -5.78
CA ARG A 172 12.11 15.46 -6.75
C ARG A 172 11.70 14.09 -7.30
N VAL A 173 12.64 13.29 -7.81
CA VAL A 173 12.31 11.94 -8.29
C VAL A 173 11.88 11.01 -7.16
N CYS A 174 12.45 11.13 -5.96
CA CYS A 174 12.02 10.35 -4.80
C CYS A 174 10.56 10.65 -4.38
N ASN A 175 10.06 11.87 -4.59
CA ASN A 175 8.63 12.16 -4.41
C ASN A 175 7.77 11.39 -5.44
N ALA A 176 8.16 11.35 -6.71
CA ALA A 176 7.47 10.55 -7.73
C ALA A 176 7.53 9.04 -7.41
N LEU A 177 8.68 8.53 -6.97
CA LEU A 177 8.84 7.14 -6.51
C LEU A 177 7.95 6.81 -5.30
N ALA A 178 7.75 7.75 -4.36
CA ALA A 178 6.85 7.56 -3.24
C ALA A 178 5.36 7.44 -3.67
N LEU A 179 4.96 8.15 -4.72
CA LEU A 179 3.61 7.99 -5.31
C LEU A 179 3.47 6.63 -6.01
N LEU A 180 4.49 6.22 -6.78
CA LEU A 180 4.53 4.88 -7.39
C LEU A 180 4.57 3.76 -6.34
N GLN A 181 5.17 4.00 -5.17
CA GLN A 181 5.13 3.06 -4.04
C GLN A 181 3.70 2.87 -3.50
N CYS A 182 2.88 3.92 -3.45
CA CYS A 182 1.47 3.78 -3.07
C CYS A 182 0.67 3.00 -4.11
N VAL A 183 0.88 3.27 -5.41
CA VAL A 183 0.28 2.49 -6.50
C VAL A 183 0.68 1.01 -6.44
N ALA A 184 1.96 0.70 -6.15
CA ALA A 184 2.44 -0.66 -5.94
C ALA A 184 1.88 -1.34 -4.67
N ASN A 185 1.59 -0.56 -3.62
CA ASN A 185 1.07 -1.08 -2.35
C ASN A 185 -0.45 -1.30 -2.35
N HIS A 186 -1.22 -0.65 -3.23
CA HIS A 186 -2.68 -0.76 -3.27
C HIS A 186 -3.18 -2.01 -4.01
N ASN A 187 -4.29 -2.60 -3.56
CA ASN A 187 -4.70 -3.94 -4.00
C ASN A 187 -5.12 -4.02 -5.47
N GLU A 188 -5.89 -3.04 -5.96
CA GLU A 188 -6.42 -3.05 -7.33
C GLU A 188 -5.37 -2.66 -8.38
N THR A 189 -4.47 -1.73 -8.04
CA THR A 189 -3.52 -1.15 -9.00
C THR A 189 -2.19 -1.90 -9.05
N ARG A 190 -1.86 -2.72 -8.03
CA ARG A 190 -0.62 -3.51 -7.98
C ARG A 190 -0.43 -4.44 -9.18
N SER A 191 -1.46 -5.18 -9.58
CA SER A 191 -1.37 -6.09 -10.73
C SER A 191 -1.22 -5.30 -12.04
N LEU A 192 -1.89 -4.17 -12.16
CA LEU A 192 -1.78 -3.27 -13.32
C LEU A 192 -0.37 -2.63 -13.40
N PHE A 193 0.19 -2.22 -12.26
CA PHE A 193 1.55 -1.70 -12.13
C PHE A 193 2.62 -2.73 -12.53
N LEU A 194 2.41 -4.00 -12.16
CA LEU A 194 3.27 -5.12 -12.52
C LEU A 194 3.18 -5.42 -14.02
N GLN A 195 1.96 -5.53 -14.56
CA GLN A 195 1.70 -5.79 -15.99
C GLN A 195 2.21 -4.66 -16.90
N ALA A 196 2.21 -3.41 -16.42
CA ALA A 196 2.81 -2.27 -17.10
C ALA A 196 4.36 -2.26 -17.04
N HIS A 197 5.01 -3.27 -16.43
CA HIS A 197 6.46 -3.41 -16.31
C HIS A 197 7.18 -2.20 -15.66
N ILE A 198 6.45 -1.37 -14.91
CA ILE A 198 6.97 -0.16 -14.24
C ILE A 198 8.19 -0.44 -13.34
N PRO A 199 8.30 -1.58 -12.61
CA PRO A 199 9.50 -1.88 -11.80
C PRO A 199 10.83 -1.81 -12.57
N LEU A 200 10.83 -2.13 -13.87
CA LEU A 200 12.05 -2.14 -14.69
C LEU A 200 12.67 -0.75 -14.83
N TYR A 201 11.86 0.31 -14.81
CA TYR A 201 12.34 1.69 -14.84
C TYR A 201 13.17 2.07 -13.60
N LEU A 202 13.09 1.28 -12.52
CA LEU A 202 13.83 1.52 -11.27
C LEU A 202 15.19 0.83 -11.24
N TYR A 203 15.43 -0.15 -12.12
CA TYR A 203 16.65 -0.95 -12.09
C TYR A 203 17.92 -0.15 -12.43
N PRO A 204 17.90 0.85 -13.35
CA PRO A 204 19.02 1.77 -13.51
C PRO A 204 19.42 2.47 -12.21
N PHE A 205 18.46 2.83 -11.33
CA PHE A 205 18.73 3.42 -10.03
C PHE A 205 19.36 2.42 -9.06
N LEU A 206 18.80 1.21 -8.96
CA LEU A 206 19.31 0.12 -8.11
C LEU A 206 20.73 -0.34 -8.51
N ASN A 207 21.07 -0.26 -9.80
CA ASN A 207 22.37 -0.63 -10.34
C ASN A 207 23.50 0.34 -9.94
N THR A 208 23.19 1.55 -9.45
CA THR A 208 24.19 2.57 -9.09
C THR A 208 25.03 2.20 -7.86
N THR A 209 26.30 2.60 -7.87
CA THR A 209 27.28 2.30 -6.80
C THR A 209 27.81 3.54 -6.07
N THR A 210 27.48 4.74 -6.55
CA THR A 210 27.92 6.02 -5.96
C THR A 210 27.37 6.21 -4.54
N LYS A 211 28.25 6.43 -3.56
CA LYS A 211 27.90 6.54 -2.13
C LYS A 211 27.49 7.94 -1.67
N SER A 212 27.14 8.85 -2.58
CA SER A 212 26.66 10.18 -2.18
C SER A 212 25.23 10.09 -1.61
N ARG A 213 24.86 11.03 -0.74
CA ARG A 213 23.53 11.06 -0.09
C ARG A 213 22.36 11.00 -1.09
N ALA A 214 22.52 11.63 -2.26
CA ALA A 214 21.52 11.60 -3.33
C ALA A 214 21.33 10.20 -3.91
N PHE A 215 22.42 9.48 -4.21
CA PHE A 215 22.36 8.12 -4.77
C PHE A 215 21.98 7.05 -3.73
N GLU A 216 22.34 7.22 -2.46
CA GLU A 216 21.84 6.36 -1.37
C GLU A 216 20.33 6.55 -1.17
N TYR A 217 19.84 7.80 -1.15
CA TYR A 217 18.40 8.07 -1.01
C TYR A 217 17.59 7.56 -2.20
N LEU A 218 18.08 7.78 -3.43
CA LEU A 218 17.46 7.27 -4.65
C LEU A 218 17.31 5.73 -4.63
N ARG A 219 18.36 5.00 -4.24
CA ARG A 219 18.33 3.54 -4.13
C ARG A 219 17.38 3.06 -3.02
N LEU A 220 17.40 3.71 -1.86
CA LEU A 220 16.48 3.38 -0.75
C LEU A 220 15.01 3.54 -1.16
N THR A 221 14.65 4.67 -1.78
CA THR A 221 13.26 4.90 -2.21
C THR A 221 12.85 3.97 -3.36
N SER A 222 13.77 3.67 -4.30
CA SER A 222 13.54 2.67 -5.36
C SER A 222 13.30 1.27 -4.80
N LEU A 223 14.09 0.84 -3.80
CA LEU A 223 13.86 -0.40 -3.06
C LEU A 223 12.53 -0.38 -2.28
N GLY A 224 12.08 0.79 -1.82
CA GLY A 224 10.76 0.96 -1.18
C GLY A 224 9.60 0.55 -2.09
N VAL A 225 9.66 0.89 -3.38
CA VAL A 225 8.66 0.47 -4.38
C VAL A 225 8.67 -1.05 -4.57
N ILE A 226 9.85 -1.66 -4.74
CA ILE A 226 9.99 -3.12 -4.87
C ILE A 226 9.52 -3.84 -3.60
N GLY A 227 9.87 -3.30 -2.42
CA GLY A 227 9.44 -3.78 -1.12
C GLY A 227 7.92 -3.76 -0.93
N ALA A 228 7.24 -2.75 -1.47
CA ALA A 228 5.78 -2.67 -1.45
C ALA A 228 5.11 -3.78 -2.29
N LEU A 229 5.67 -4.10 -3.46
CA LEU A 229 5.15 -5.17 -4.32
C LEU A 229 5.22 -6.54 -3.62
N VAL A 230 6.39 -6.89 -3.08
CA VAL A 230 6.62 -8.20 -2.43
C VAL A 230 5.97 -8.31 -1.05
N LYS A 231 5.46 -7.22 -0.47
CA LYS A 231 4.87 -7.22 0.87
C LYS A 231 3.67 -8.17 0.98
N ASN A 232 2.87 -8.29 -0.08
CA ASN A 232 1.58 -8.97 -0.10
C ASN A 232 1.64 -10.44 -0.55
N ASP A 233 2.85 -11.04 -0.63
CA ASP A 233 3.06 -12.46 -0.89
C ASP A 233 2.37 -13.01 -2.18
N ASN A 234 2.19 -12.15 -3.21
CA ASN A 234 1.66 -12.58 -4.50
C ASN A 234 2.74 -13.33 -5.33
N PRO A 235 2.55 -14.62 -5.69
CA PRO A 235 3.49 -15.38 -6.50
C PRO A 235 3.77 -14.79 -7.89
N GLU A 236 2.83 -14.06 -8.50
CA GLU A 236 3.04 -13.39 -9.79
C GLU A 236 4.14 -12.32 -9.70
N VAL A 237 4.18 -11.58 -8.59
CA VAL A 237 5.23 -10.59 -8.32
C VAL A 237 6.59 -11.28 -8.20
N ILE A 238 6.65 -12.43 -7.51
CA ILE A 238 7.89 -13.20 -7.38
C ILE A 238 8.34 -13.72 -8.75
N SER A 239 7.44 -14.33 -9.52
CA SER A 239 7.73 -14.83 -10.88
C SER A 239 8.28 -13.74 -11.80
N PHE A 240 7.63 -12.57 -11.83
CA PHE A 240 8.12 -11.39 -12.54
C PHE A 240 9.54 -11.00 -12.09
N LEU A 241 9.76 -10.84 -10.79
CA LEU A 241 11.05 -10.42 -10.23
C LEU A 241 12.20 -11.41 -10.47
N LEU A 242 11.90 -12.71 -10.52
CA LEU A 242 12.87 -13.76 -10.88
C LEU A 242 13.27 -13.67 -12.36
N SER A 243 12.32 -13.37 -13.25
CA SER A 243 12.58 -13.24 -14.70
C SER A 243 13.37 -11.98 -15.09
N THR A 244 13.54 -11.03 -14.17
CA THR A 244 14.09 -9.69 -14.45
C THR A 244 15.37 -9.36 -13.67
N GLU A 245 16.01 -10.35 -13.04
CA GLU A 245 17.32 -10.20 -12.35
C GLU A 245 17.33 -9.25 -11.12
N ILE A 246 16.25 -9.16 -10.33
CA ILE A 246 16.27 -8.34 -9.11
C ILE A 246 17.30 -8.84 -8.07
N ILE A 247 17.57 -10.16 -8.03
CA ILE A 247 18.41 -10.79 -7.00
C ILE A 247 19.85 -10.23 -7.03
N PRO A 248 20.58 -10.23 -8.18
CA PRO A 248 21.88 -9.56 -8.29
C PRO A 248 21.91 -8.10 -7.81
N LEU A 249 20.86 -7.32 -8.09
CA LEU A 249 20.76 -5.92 -7.65
C LEU A 249 20.61 -5.83 -6.11
N CYS A 250 19.72 -6.62 -5.52
CA CYS A 250 19.55 -6.68 -4.07
C CYS A 250 20.82 -7.16 -3.35
N LEU A 251 21.49 -8.20 -3.86
CA LEU A 251 22.72 -8.74 -3.28
C LEU A 251 23.85 -7.69 -3.23
N ARG A 252 24.03 -6.91 -4.31
CA ARG A 252 25.02 -5.82 -4.34
C ARG A 252 24.73 -4.73 -3.31
N ILE A 253 23.45 -4.40 -3.10
CA ILE A 253 23.03 -3.41 -2.11
C ILE A 253 23.19 -3.96 -0.67
N MET A 254 22.84 -5.23 -0.44
CA MET A 254 23.07 -5.96 0.83
C MET A 254 24.55 -5.97 1.23
N GLU A 255 25.45 -6.12 0.26
CA GLU A 255 26.89 -6.09 0.49
C GLU A 255 27.41 -4.67 0.80
N SER A 256 27.03 -3.67 0.00
CA SER A 256 27.78 -2.40 -0.09
C SER A 256 27.01 -1.10 0.22
N GLY A 257 25.68 -1.15 0.38
CA GLY A 257 24.83 0.02 0.64
C GLY A 257 24.74 0.45 2.11
N SER A 258 24.05 1.56 2.36
CA SER A 258 23.66 2.00 3.72
C SER A 258 22.81 0.96 4.47
N GLU A 259 22.85 0.97 5.81
CA GLU A 259 22.13 0.01 6.67
C GLU A 259 20.62 -0.08 6.36
N LEU A 260 19.98 1.07 6.09
CA LEU A 260 18.57 1.11 5.68
C LEU A 260 18.36 0.43 4.33
N SER A 261 19.22 0.70 3.34
CA SER A 261 19.16 0.07 2.02
C SER A 261 19.43 -1.44 2.10
N LYS A 262 20.40 -1.86 2.93
CA LYS A 262 20.63 -3.28 3.25
C LYS A 262 19.39 -3.93 3.84
N THR A 263 18.69 -3.24 4.74
CA THR A 263 17.49 -3.75 5.42
C THR A 263 16.33 -3.98 4.45
N VAL A 264 16.08 -3.04 3.54
CA VAL A 264 15.02 -3.21 2.52
C VAL A 264 15.44 -4.26 1.47
N ALA A 265 16.71 -4.28 1.04
CA ALA A 265 17.20 -5.26 0.07
C ALA A 265 17.11 -6.71 0.59
N ILE A 266 17.53 -6.96 1.84
CA ILE A 266 17.39 -8.29 2.43
C ILE A 266 15.93 -8.66 2.70
N PHE A 267 15.05 -7.70 3.02
CA PHE A 267 13.61 -7.95 3.11
C PHE A 267 13.03 -8.44 1.77
N VAL A 268 13.43 -7.84 0.64
CA VAL A 268 13.03 -8.30 -0.70
C VAL A 268 13.55 -9.71 -0.99
N VAL A 269 14.83 -9.99 -0.73
CA VAL A 269 15.41 -11.33 -0.90
C VAL A 269 14.74 -12.36 0.02
N GLN A 270 14.41 -11.99 1.27
CA GLN A 270 13.70 -12.87 2.20
C GLN A 270 12.28 -13.19 1.69
N LYS A 271 11.56 -12.23 1.12
CA LYS A 271 10.23 -12.46 0.52
C LYS A 271 10.31 -13.37 -0.70
N ILE A 272 11.33 -13.22 -1.55
CA ILE A 272 11.60 -14.15 -2.65
C ILE A 272 11.91 -15.57 -2.13
N LEU A 273 12.74 -15.69 -1.09
CA LEU A 273 13.05 -16.99 -0.49
C LEU A 273 11.84 -17.67 0.16
N LEU A 274 10.90 -16.91 0.72
CA LEU A 274 9.68 -17.46 1.33
C LEU A 274 8.74 -18.14 0.30
N ASP A 275 8.75 -17.69 -0.95
CA ASP A 275 8.03 -18.35 -2.04
C ASP A 275 8.76 -19.64 -2.49
N GLU A 276 8.00 -20.67 -2.88
CA GLU A 276 8.57 -21.95 -3.32
C GLU A 276 9.35 -21.83 -4.65
N THR A 277 8.85 -21.01 -5.59
CA THR A 277 9.51 -20.75 -6.87
C THR A 277 10.81 -20.00 -6.66
N GLY A 278 10.81 -19.00 -5.77
CA GLY A 278 12.00 -18.22 -5.40
C GLY A 278 13.06 -19.04 -4.67
N LEU A 279 12.66 -19.89 -3.71
CA LEU A 279 13.58 -20.84 -3.06
C LEU A 279 14.19 -21.80 -4.09
N TYR A 280 13.37 -22.42 -4.94
CA TYR A 280 13.85 -23.35 -5.96
C TYR A 280 14.79 -22.67 -6.96
N TYR A 281 14.46 -21.45 -7.42
CA TYR A 281 15.29 -20.66 -8.33
C TYR A 281 16.69 -20.38 -7.77
N ILE A 282 16.78 -19.96 -6.50
CA ILE A 282 18.05 -19.66 -5.82
C ILE A 282 18.87 -20.95 -5.62
N CYS A 283 18.22 -22.04 -5.23
CA CYS A 283 18.85 -23.34 -4.99
C CYS A 283 19.03 -24.20 -6.27
N GLN A 284 18.69 -23.69 -7.45
CA GLN A 284 18.72 -24.44 -8.71
C GLN A 284 20.16 -24.77 -9.14
N THR A 285 21.06 -23.79 -9.05
CA THR A 285 22.47 -23.94 -9.44
C THR A 285 23.39 -23.60 -8.27
N TYR A 286 24.64 -24.09 -8.32
CA TYR A 286 25.61 -23.81 -7.27
C TYR A 286 26.02 -22.33 -7.25
N GLU A 287 26.12 -21.66 -8.41
CA GLU A 287 26.51 -20.25 -8.48
C GLU A 287 25.46 -19.35 -7.84
N ARG A 288 24.17 -19.60 -8.09
CA ARG A 288 23.06 -18.80 -7.50
C ARG A 288 23.01 -18.94 -5.99
N PHE A 289 23.07 -20.17 -5.48
CA PHE A 289 23.11 -20.43 -4.04
C PHE A 289 24.35 -19.77 -3.41
N TYR A 290 25.54 -19.96 -4.01
CA TYR A 290 26.80 -19.44 -3.48
C TYR A 290 26.83 -17.91 -3.46
N ALA A 291 26.28 -17.24 -4.48
CA ALA A 291 26.17 -15.77 -4.50
C ALA A 291 25.32 -15.25 -3.33
N VAL A 292 24.19 -15.89 -3.01
CA VAL A 292 23.36 -15.52 -1.85
C VAL A 292 24.07 -15.84 -0.54
N ALA A 293 24.65 -17.05 -0.42
CA ALA A 293 25.30 -17.52 0.80
C ALA A 293 26.52 -16.66 1.18
N THR A 294 27.38 -16.29 0.22
CA THR A 294 28.56 -15.44 0.46
C THR A 294 28.17 -14.05 0.94
N VAL A 295 27.14 -13.42 0.37
CA VAL A 295 26.66 -12.10 0.83
C VAL A 295 26.07 -12.21 2.24
N LEU A 296 25.26 -13.24 2.53
CA LEU A 296 24.73 -13.47 3.88
C LEU A 296 25.85 -13.75 4.90
N HIS A 297 26.92 -14.47 4.51
CA HIS A 297 28.09 -14.71 5.35
C HIS A 297 28.81 -13.39 5.69
N ASN A 298 29.08 -12.57 4.68
CA ASN A 298 29.69 -11.24 4.87
C ASN A 298 28.84 -10.33 5.75
N MET A 299 27.50 -10.39 5.63
CA MET A 299 26.59 -9.67 6.52
C MET A 299 26.65 -10.17 7.97
N VAL A 300 26.72 -11.47 8.23
CA VAL A 300 26.87 -12.00 9.61
C VAL A 300 28.13 -11.45 10.27
N ASN A 301 29.27 -11.47 9.57
CA ASN A 301 30.53 -10.99 10.12
C ASN A 301 30.47 -9.49 10.46
N GLN A 302 29.84 -8.68 9.60
CA GLN A 302 29.57 -7.25 9.89
C GLN A 302 28.59 -7.04 11.08
N LEU A 303 27.69 -7.98 11.33
CA LEU A 303 26.70 -7.89 12.42
C LEU A 303 27.29 -8.15 13.80
N VAL A 304 28.43 -8.85 13.90
CA VAL A 304 29.16 -9.03 15.16
C VAL A 304 29.56 -7.68 15.76
N GLU A 305 30.06 -6.76 14.94
CA GLU A 305 30.45 -5.42 15.36
C GLU A 305 29.27 -4.45 15.43
N THR A 306 28.44 -4.41 14.38
CA THR A 306 27.38 -3.39 14.25
C THR A 306 26.14 -3.67 15.10
N GLN A 307 25.89 -4.92 15.50
CA GLN A 307 24.74 -5.33 16.31
C GLN A 307 23.37 -4.85 15.75
N ALA A 308 23.26 -4.70 14.43
CA ALA A 308 22.05 -4.20 13.76
C ALA A 308 20.93 -5.27 13.73
N MET A 309 20.15 -5.35 14.81
CA MET A 309 19.17 -6.42 15.06
C MET A 309 18.13 -6.64 13.96
N ARG A 310 17.71 -5.58 13.25
CA ARG A 310 16.78 -5.70 12.12
C ARG A 310 17.39 -6.52 10.98
N LEU A 311 18.66 -6.28 10.65
CA LEU A 311 19.39 -7.06 9.64
C LEU A 311 19.60 -8.50 10.11
N LEU A 312 20.06 -8.72 11.33
CA LEU A 312 20.27 -10.06 11.90
C LEU A 312 19.00 -10.93 11.81
N LYS A 313 17.84 -10.36 12.13
CA LYS A 313 16.53 -11.02 12.01
C LYS A 313 16.22 -11.48 10.59
N HIS A 314 16.49 -10.66 9.58
CA HIS A 314 16.30 -11.04 8.18
C HIS A 314 17.33 -12.08 7.72
N VAL A 315 18.60 -11.96 8.12
CA VAL A 315 19.67 -12.92 7.82
C VAL A 315 19.34 -14.32 8.35
N ILE A 316 18.95 -14.44 9.63
CA ILE A 316 18.57 -15.71 10.26
C ILE A 316 17.37 -16.34 9.52
N ARG A 317 16.38 -15.54 9.12
CA ARG A 317 15.22 -16.02 8.35
C ARG A 317 15.58 -16.50 6.94
N CYS A 318 16.52 -15.83 6.26
CA CYS A 318 17.03 -16.28 4.97
C CYS A 318 17.74 -17.64 5.10
N TYR A 319 18.63 -17.80 6.08
CA TYR A 319 19.30 -19.08 6.33
C TYR A 319 18.33 -20.19 6.73
N LEU A 320 17.35 -19.92 7.60
CA LEU A 320 16.31 -20.89 7.97
C LEU A 320 15.58 -21.41 6.73
N ARG A 321 15.08 -20.51 5.87
CA ARG A 321 14.36 -20.90 4.66
C ARG A 321 15.25 -21.60 3.63
N LEU A 322 16.52 -21.20 3.49
CA LEU A 322 17.50 -21.94 2.67
C LEU A 322 17.73 -23.37 3.20
N SER A 323 17.72 -23.58 4.51
CA SER A 323 17.91 -24.92 5.11
C SER A 323 16.76 -25.90 4.80
N GLU A 324 15.60 -25.42 4.39
CA GLU A 324 14.47 -26.28 4.03
C GLU A 324 14.75 -27.02 2.70
N ASN A 325 15.46 -26.38 1.75
CA ASN A 325 15.91 -27.04 0.52
C ASN A 325 17.04 -28.06 0.79
N PRO A 326 16.91 -29.35 0.43
CA PRO A 326 17.91 -30.38 0.76
C PRO A 326 19.34 -30.11 0.23
N ARG A 327 19.48 -29.51 -0.97
CA ARG A 327 20.80 -29.22 -1.56
C ARG A 327 21.50 -28.07 -0.85
N ALA A 328 20.76 -27.01 -0.54
CA ALA A 328 21.27 -25.88 0.22
C ALA A 328 21.57 -26.26 1.68
N ARG A 329 20.73 -27.11 2.30
CA ARG A 329 20.95 -27.66 3.65
C ARG A 329 22.31 -28.34 3.78
N GLU A 330 22.66 -29.20 2.83
CA GLU A 330 23.97 -29.89 2.80
C GLU A 330 25.13 -28.89 2.75
N ALA A 331 25.07 -27.92 1.84
CA ALA A 331 26.09 -26.88 1.74
C ALA A 331 26.18 -26.02 3.02
N LEU A 332 25.05 -25.67 3.64
CA LEU A 332 25.00 -24.89 4.88
C LEU A 332 25.61 -25.62 6.09
N ARG A 333 25.63 -26.96 6.12
CA ARG A 333 26.39 -27.71 7.15
C ARG A 333 27.88 -27.39 7.08
N GLN A 334 28.40 -27.03 5.90
CA GLN A 334 29.81 -26.72 5.68
C GLN A 334 30.10 -25.20 5.74
N CYS A 335 29.17 -24.35 5.30
CA CYS A 335 29.42 -22.90 5.13
C CYS A 335 28.64 -21.93 6.05
N LEU A 336 27.76 -22.40 6.94
CA LEU A 336 27.07 -21.52 7.89
C LEU A 336 28.10 -20.80 8.81
N PRO A 337 28.07 -19.45 8.91
CA PRO A 337 29.01 -18.69 9.73
C PRO A 337 29.07 -19.13 11.20
N GLU A 338 30.27 -19.15 11.77
CA GLU A 338 30.51 -19.51 13.17
C GLU A 338 29.74 -18.62 14.18
N PRO A 339 29.58 -17.29 14.00
CA PRO A 339 28.78 -16.46 14.90
C PRO A 339 27.28 -16.80 14.98
N LEU A 340 26.76 -17.64 14.07
CA LEU A 340 25.39 -18.19 14.14
C LEU A 340 25.33 -19.57 14.82
N ARG A 341 26.47 -20.22 15.06
CA ARG A 341 26.58 -21.52 15.73
C ARG A 341 26.95 -21.39 17.21
N ASP A 342 27.67 -20.34 17.56
CA ASP A 342 28.18 -20.08 18.90
C ASP A 342 27.23 -19.17 19.74
N SER A 343 27.75 -18.60 20.82
CA SER A 343 27.01 -17.69 21.71
C SER A 343 27.09 -16.20 21.32
N THR A 344 27.71 -15.83 20.20
CA THR A 344 28.00 -14.43 19.81
C THR A 344 26.74 -13.55 19.82
N PHE A 345 25.64 -14.00 19.22
CA PHE A 345 24.38 -13.25 19.22
C PHE A 345 23.44 -13.57 20.40
N HIS A 346 23.86 -14.36 21.40
CA HIS A 346 22.96 -14.81 22.47
C HIS A 346 22.37 -13.65 23.28
N GLN A 347 23.20 -12.67 23.63
CA GLN A 347 22.78 -11.48 24.37
C GLN A 347 21.91 -10.56 23.50
N ALA A 348 22.24 -10.43 22.22
CA ALA A 348 21.53 -9.58 21.27
C ALA A 348 20.13 -10.11 20.93
N LEU A 349 19.97 -11.44 20.91
CA LEU A 349 18.70 -12.14 20.68
C LEU A 349 17.93 -12.48 21.96
N LYS A 350 18.33 -11.93 23.12
CA LYS A 350 17.70 -12.24 24.43
C LYS A 350 16.19 -11.98 24.42
N ASP A 351 15.78 -10.82 23.88
CA ASP A 351 14.40 -10.34 23.94
C ASP A 351 13.60 -10.61 22.66
N ASP A 352 14.25 -10.97 21.54
CA ASP A 352 13.57 -11.40 20.29
C ASP A 352 13.40 -12.93 20.24
N ILE A 353 12.45 -13.41 21.05
CA ILE A 353 12.09 -14.84 21.17
C ILE A 353 11.78 -15.47 19.80
N ALA A 354 11.16 -14.71 18.88
CA ALA A 354 10.83 -15.22 17.55
C ALA A 354 12.08 -15.49 16.71
N THR A 355 13.03 -14.55 16.69
CA THR A 355 14.30 -14.73 15.96
C THR A 355 15.18 -15.79 16.63
N LYS A 356 15.20 -15.86 17.96
CA LYS A 356 15.89 -16.93 18.71
C LYS A 356 15.35 -18.33 18.37
N ARG A 357 14.02 -18.46 18.21
CA ARG A 357 13.39 -19.70 17.74
C ARG A 357 13.77 -20.05 16.29
N CYS A 358 13.79 -19.06 15.39
CA CYS A 358 14.25 -19.27 14.02
C CYS A 358 15.69 -19.78 13.95
N LEU A 359 16.59 -19.24 14.78
CA LEU A 359 17.98 -19.69 14.86
C LEU A 359 18.09 -21.12 15.41
N ALA A 360 17.35 -21.44 16.47
CA ALA A 360 17.32 -22.81 17.00
C ALA A 360 16.80 -23.83 15.98
N GLN A 361 15.74 -23.50 15.22
CA GLN A 361 15.22 -24.36 14.16
C GLN A 361 16.21 -24.53 13.00
N LEU A 362 16.94 -23.47 12.62
CA LEU A 362 18.00 -23.54 11.61
C LEU A 362 19.10 -24.52 12.04
N LEU A 363 19.57 -24.44 13.29
CA LEU A 363 20.60 -25.35 13.80
C LEU A 363 20.09 -26.80 13.84
N LEU A 364 18.84 -27.03 14.23
CA LEU A 364 18.20 -28.36 14.22
C LEU A 364 18.07 -28.94 12.81
N ASN A 365 17.61 -28.14 11.83
CA ASN A 365 17.54 -28.56 10.42
C ASN A 365 18.90 -28.99 9.86
N LEU A 366 20.00 -28.45 10.38
CA LEU A 366 21.36 -28.80 9.96
C LEU A 366 21.92 -30.03 10.72
N SER A 367 21.45 -30.32 11.95
CA SER A 367 21.85 -31.53 12.69
C SER A 367 21.16 -32.81 12.21
N ASP A 368 19.98 -32.71 11.59
CA ASP A 368 19.14 -33.85 11.15
C ASP A 368 19.69 -34.61 9.92
N GLY A 369 20.93 -35.08 10.03
CA GLY A 369 21.63 -35.89 9.02
C GLY A 369 23.07 -36.29 9.39
N ILE A 370 23.41 -36.31 10.69
CA ILE A 370 24.74 -36.64 11.23
C ILE A 370 24.73 -38.03 11.92
N ASN A 371 23.64 -38.79 11.78
CA ASN A 371 23.50 -40.18 12.27
C ASN A 371 23.65 -41.18 11.12
#